data_AF-F0G1M6-F1
#
_entry.id   AF-F0G1M6-F1
#
_cell.length_a   1.000
_cell.length_b   1.000
_cell.length_c   1.000
_cell.angle_alpha   90.00
_cell.angle_beta   90.00
_cell.angle_gamma   90.00
#
_symmetry.space_group_name_H-M   'P 1'
#
loop_
_entity.id
_entity.type
_entity.pdbx_description
1 polymer ?
#
loop_
_entity_poly.entity_id
_entity_poly.type
_entity_poly.pdbx_seq_one_letter_code
_entity_poly.pdbx_strand_id
1 'polypeptide(L)'
;MVKRTTGLVSGAGRLIATLALGAAAVLGVATHAQADTTFLNVSYDPTRELYQDFNQAFGKEWKAKTGETVNFKQSHGGSGAQARSVLDGLQADVVTLALAYDIDALANKGLVNKDWQKRLPDNASPYTSTI
;
A
#
# COMPACT_ATOMS: atom_id res chain seq x y z
N MET A 1 -41.56 -78.41 -47.03
CA MET A 1 -41.95 -77.54 -45.91
C MET A 1 -41.54 -76.10 -46.26
N VAL A 2 -42.55 -75.29 -46.65
CA VAL A 2 -42.71 -73.80 -46.62
C VAL A 2 -41.42 -72.93 -46.50
N LYS A 3 -40.97 -72.25 -47.56
CA LYS A 3 -41.20 -70.82 -47.97
C LYS A 3 -40.77 -69.70 -46.98
N ARG A 4 -39.80 -68.89 -47.45
CA ARG A 4 -39.81 -67.40 -47.61
C ARG A 4 -39.62 -66.43 -46.40
N THR A 5 -38.73 -65.44 -46.67
CA THR A 5 -38.84 -63.96 -46.51
C THR A 5 -38.62 -63.23 -45.16
N THR A 6 -37.69 -62.23 -45.20
CA THR A 6 -37.85 -60.77 -44.89
C THR A 6 -38.37 -60.39 -43.49
N GLY A 7 -37.78 -59.53 -42.65
CA GLY A 7 -37.16 -58.20 -42.80
C GLY A 7 -37.97 -57.15 -41.98
N LEU A 8 -37.35 -56.04 -41.54
CA LEU A 8 -37.93 -54.82 -40.90
C LEU A 8 -38.28 -54.95 -39.37
N VAL A 9 -38.06 -53.99 -38.45
CA VAL A 9 -37.92 -52.51 -38.48
C VAL A 9 -37.05 -51.98 -37.33
N SER A 10 -36.34 -50.88 -37.65
CA SER A 10 -35.76 -49.79 -36.86
C SER A 10 -36.27 -49.49 -35.44
N GLY A 11 -35.31 -49.15 -34.57
CA GLY A 11 -35.48 -48.28 -33.41
C GLY A 11 -34.26 -47.38 -33.26
N ALA A 12 -34.35 -46.15 -33.77
CA ALA A 12 -33.33 -45.12 -33.62
C ALA A 12 -33.31 -44.58 -32.19
N GLY A 13 -32.11 -44.34 -31.65
CA GLY A 13 -31.93 -43.69 -30.36
C GLY A 13 -30.45 -43.52 -30.02
N ARG A 14 -29.78 -42.62 -30.75
CA ARG A 14 -28.48 -42.04 -30.32
C ARG A 14 -28.64 -41.43 -28.93
N LEU A 15 -27.61 -41.45 -28.08
CA LEU A 15 -27.20 -40.38 -27.12
C LEU A 15 -25.88 -40.85 -26.44
N ILE A 16 -24.71 -40.26 -26.76
CA ILE A 16 -23.98 -39.21 -26.00
C ILE A 16 -23.36 -39.78 -24.68
N ALA A 17 -22.10 -39.60 -24.28
CA ALA A 17 -20.97 -38.79 -24.72
C ALA A 17 -19.66 -39.35 -24.11
N THR A 18 -18.57 -39.25 -24.86
CA THR A 18 -17.20 -39.16 -24.37
C THR A 18 -16.98 -37.79 -23.72
N LEU A 19 -16.55 -37.72 -22.46
CA LEU A 19 -15.96 -36.50 -21.88
C LEU A 19 -14.52 -36.77 -21.43
N ALA A 20 -13.61 -36.02 -22.05
CA ALA A 20 -12.18 -36.01 -21.80
C ALA A 20 -11.87 -35.38 -20.43
N LEU A 21 -11.08 -36.08 -19.62
CA LEU A 21 -10.54 -35.60 -18.35
C LEU A 21 -9.08 -35.17 -18.59
N GLY A 22 -8.85 -33.86 -18.69
CA GLY A 22 -7.52 -33.33 -18.99
C GLY A 22 -7.44 -31.81 -18.88
N ALA A 23 -7.94 -31.24 -17.78
CA ALA A 23 -7.71 -29.83 -17.45
C ALA A 23 -6.44 -29.74 -16.61
N ALA A 24 -5.30 -29.45 -17.25
CA ALA A 24 -4.06 -29.13 -16.57
C ALA A 24 -4.22 -27.79 -15.83
N ALA A 25 -4.01 -27.84 -14.51
CA ALA A 25 -4.06 -26.70 -13.61
C ALA A 25 -2.99 -25.67 -13.97
N VAL A 26 -3.39 -24.56 -14.58
CA VAL A 26 -2.60 -23.32 -14.59
C VAL A 26 -2.78 -22.70 -13.21
N LEU A 27 -1.82 -22.94 -12.32
CA LEU A 27 -1.67 -22.24 -11.06
C LEU A 27 -1.44 -20.77 -11.36
N GLY A 28 -2.52 -19.98 -11.32
CA GLY A 28 -2.47 -18.54 -11.41
C GLY A 28 -1.66 -17.99 -10.24
N VAL A 29 -0.51 -17.40 -10.54
CA VAL A 29 0.15 -16.46 -9.63
C VAL A 29 -0.81 -15.30 -9.48
N ALA A 30 -1.57 -15.27 -8.39
CA ALA A 30 -2.38 -14.12 -8.03
C ALA A 30 -1.42 -12.96 -7.77
N THR A 31 -1.20 -12.11 -8.78
CA THR A 31 -0.60 -10.80 -8.57
C THR A 31 -1.61 -10.00 -7.75
N HIS A 32 -1.39 -9.90 -6.44
CA HIS A 32 -2.14 -8.98 -5.60
C HIS A 32 -1.96 -7.57 -6.18
N ALA A 33 -3.02 -7.02 -6.75
CA ALA A 33 -3.06 -5.61 -7.12
C ALA A 33 -2.94 -4.80 -5.83
N GLN A 34 -1.74 -4.32 -5.51
CA GLN A 34 -1.51 -3.43 -4.38
C GLN A 34 -2.04 -2.06 -4.77
N ALA A 35 -3.01 -1.54 -4.01
CA ALA A 35 -3.51 -0.18 -4.21
C ALA A 35 -2.38 0.82 -3.89
N ASP A 36 -2.27 1.89 -4.66
CA ASP A 36 -1.30 2.96 -4.41
C ASP A 36 -1.55 3.55 -3.01
N THR A 37 -0.55 3.40 -2.13
CA THR A 37 -0.65 3.89 -0.74
C THR A 37 -0.33 5.38 -0.75
N THR A 38 -1.27 6.22 -0.31
CA THR A 38 -0.98 7.65 -0.09
C THR A 38 -0.35 7.83 1.28
N PHE A 39 0.74 8.58 1.35
CA PHE A 39 1.48 8.83 2.58
C PHE A 39 1.70 10.34 2.75
N LEU A 40 1.23 10.94 3.84
CA LEU A 40 1.38 12.35 4.15
C LEU A 40 2.45 12.59 5.22
N ASN A 41 3.51 13.30 4.83
CA ASN A 41 4.43 13.94 5.77
C ASN A 41 3.97 15.37 6.08
N VAL A 42 3.67 15.66 7.35
CA VAL A 42 3.46 17.02 7.85
C VAL A 42 4.78 17.54 8.43
N SER A 43 5.44 18.44 7.70
CA SER A 43 6.79 18.93 7.99
C SER A 43 6.84 20.44 8.20
N TYR A 44 8.00 20.96 8.62
CA TYR A 44 8.27 22.39 8.78
C TYR A 44 8.85 23.04 7.50
N ASP A 45 8.75 24.37 7.42
CA ASP A 45 8.85 25.14 6.16
C ASP A 45 10.14 24.93 5.34
N PRO A 46 11.36 24.97 5.92
CA PRO A 46 12.62 24.87 5.17
C PRO A 46 12.93 23.48 4.58
N THR A 47 12.06 22.48 4.76
CA THR A 47 12.33 21.09 4.35
C THR A 47 11.66 20.69 3.04
N ARG A 48 11.10 21.64 2.28
CA ARG A 48 10.33 21.38 1.04
C ARG A 48 11.16 20.64 0.00
N GLU A 49 12.34 21.17 -0.29
CA GLU A 49 13.25 20.64 -1.30
C GLU A 49 13.86 19.31 -0.80
N LEU A 50 14.22 19.25 0.49
CA LEU A 50 14.71 18.03 1.13
C LEU A 50 13.73 16.87 0.95
N TYR A 51 12.45 17.06 1.28
CA TYR A 51 11.47 15.98 1.17
C TYR A 51 11.02 15.72 -0.27
N GLN A 52 11.10 16.70 -1.17
CA GLN A 52 10.92 16.41 -2.60
C GLN A 52 11.97 15.41 -3.10
N ASP A 53 13.24 15.65 -2.82
CA ASP A 53 14.34 14.79 -3.25
C ASP A 53 14.34 13.45 -2.51
N PHE A 54 14.15 13.48 -1.19
CA PHE A 54 14.12 12.29 -0.35
C PHE A 54 12.95 11.37 -0.72
N ASN A 55 11.73 11.91 -0.91
CA ASN A 55 10.56 11.09 -1.26
C ASN A 55 10.73 10.42 -2.64
N GLN A 56 11.35 11.11 -3.60
CA GLN A 56 11.68 10.51 -4.89
C GLN A 56 12.68 9.36 -4.76
N ALA A 57 13.74 9.55 -3.96
CA ALA A 57 14.75 8.52 -3.74
C ALA A 57 14.17 7.31 -2.99
N PHE A 58 13.51 7.56 -1.86
CA PHE A 58 12.89 6.54 -1.04
C PHE A 58 11.78 5.77 -1.78
N GLY A 59 10.94 6.46 -2.56
CA GLY A 59 9.90 5.81 -3.36
C GLY A 59 10.45 4.85 -4.42
N LYS A 60 11.56 5.21 -5.08
CA LYS A 60 12.25 4.32 -6.02
C LYS A 60 12.81 3.09 -5.30
N GLU A 61 13.47 3.30 -4.16
CA GLU A 61 14.05 2.23 -3.37
C GLU A 61 12.97 1.30 -2.79
N TRP A 62 11.87 1.86 -2.28
CA TRP A 62 10.75 1.09 -1.74
C TRP A 62 10.13 0.21 -2.81
N LYS A 63 9.79 0.78 -3.98
CA LYS A 63 9.24 0.01 -5.09
C LYS A 63 10.17 -1.10 -5.58
N ALA A 64 11.48 -0.85 -5.61
CA ALA A 64 12.46 -1.87 -5.97
C ALA A 64 12.51 -3.02 -4.94
N LYS A 65 12.33 -2.72 -3.65
CA LYS A 65 12.39 -3.72 -2.57
C LYS A 65 11.10 -4.48 -2.37
N THR A 66 9.95 -3.80 -2.45
CA THR A 66 8.64 -4.35 -2.05
C THR A 66 7.70 -4.56 -3.22
N GLY A 67 7.95 -3.91 -4.36
CA GLY A 67 7.02 -3.84 -5.48
C GLY A 67 5.89 -2.83 -5.30
N GLU A 68 5.76 -2.21 -4.12
CA GLU A 68 4.70 -1.26 -3.81
C GLU A 68 5.01 0.14 -4.33
N THR A 69 3.99 0.84 -4.81
CA THR A 69 4.09 2.26 -5.16
C THR A 69 3.45 3.09 -4.06
N VAL A 70 4.19 4.05 -3.53
CA VAL A 70 3.73 4.99 -2.50
C VAL A 70 3.61 6.39 -3.12
N ASN A 71 2.45 7.00 -2.97
CA ASN A 71 2.16 8.36 -3.36
C ASN A 71 2.46 9.32 -2.18
N PHE A 72 3.68 9.84 -2.14
CA PHE A 72 4.11 10.76 -1.10
C PHE A 72 3.51 12.15 -1.29
N LYS A 73 2.83 12.64 -0.25
CA LYS A 73 2.35 14.01 -0.10
C LYS A 73 3.11 14.69 1.03
N GLN A 74 3.24 15.99 0.93
CA GLN A 74 3.90 16.80 1.94
C GLN A 74 3.11 18.07 2.24
N SER A 75 3.06 18.44 3.51
CA SER A 75 2.54 19.72 4.00
C SER A 75 3.67 20.45 4.70
N HIS A 76 3.75 21.76 4.52
CA HIS A 76 4.83 22.58 5.08
C HIS A 76 4.32 23.95 5.51
N GLY A 77 4.85 24.41 6.64
CA GLY A 77 4.63 25.74 7.19
C GLY A 77 5.40 25.89 8.52
N GLY A 78 5.05 26.88 9.33
CA GLY A 78 5.65 27.02 10.66
C GLY A 78 5.42 25.77 11.52
N SER A 79 6.46 25.28 12.19
CA SER A 79 6.44 23.99 12.92
C SER A 79 5.27 23.87 13.91
N GLY A 80 5.08 24.85 14.79
CA GLY A 80 3.95 24.84 15.72
C GLY A 80 2.57 24.98 15.03
N ALA A 81 2.49 25.60 13.85
CA ALA A 81 1.24 25.64 13.07
C ALA A 81 0.91 24.27 12.44
N GLN A 82 1.95 23.55 12.01
CA GLN A 82 1.83 22.20 11.47
C GLN A 82 1.48 21.18 12.57
N ALA A 83 2.04 21.31 13.78
CA ALA A 83 1.57 20.53 14.92
C ALA A 83 0.09 20.79 15.20
N ARG A 84 -0.34 22.07 15.21
CA ARG A 84 -1.76 22.42 15.41
C ARG A 84 -2.67 21.84 14.33
N SER A 85 -2.27 21.86 13.06
CA SER A 85 -3.12 21.29 12.00
C SER A 85 -3.35 19.79 12.19
N VAL A 86 -2.35 19.05 12.69
CA VAL A 86 -2.50 17.62 13.06
C VAL A 86 -3.41 17.46 14.28
N LEU A 87 -3.25 18.30 15.31
CA LEU A 87 -4.16 18.33 16.47
C LEU A 87 -5.62 18.58 16.07
N ASP A 88 -5.83 19.41 15.05
CA ASP A 88 -7.15 19.79 14.54
C ASP A 88 -7.72 18.77 13.53
N GLY A 89 -7.02 17.67 13.27
CA GLY A 89 -7.52 16.53 12.51
C GLY A 89 -6.90 16.30 11.12
N LEU A 90 -5.83 17.03 10.76
CA LEU A 90 -5.04 16.66 9.60
C LEU A 90 -4.37 15.30 9.85
N GLN A 91 -4.79 14.29 9.08
CA GLN A 91 -4.30 12.91 9.21
C GLN A 91 -2.91 12.76 8.60
N ALA A 92 -1.88 13.01 9.40
CA ALA A 92 -0.49 12.77 9.04
C ALA A 92 -0.11 11.30 9.30
N ASP A 93 0.62 10.69 8.37
CA ASP A 93 1.26 9.39 8.60
C ASP A 93 2.56 9.55 9.38
N VAL A 94 3.27 10.64 9.11
CA VAL A 94 4.47 11.05 9.85
C VAL A 94 4.49 12.56 10.04
N VAL A 95 5.09 12.99 11.14
CA VAL A 95 5.45 14.39 11.36
C VAL A 95 6.96 14.52 11.43
N THR A 96 7.52 15.51 10.76
CA THR A 96 8.95 15.83 10.83
C THR A 96 9.09 17.31 11.15
N LEU A 97 9.01 17.64 12.44
CA LEU A 97 8.86 19.02 12.92
C LEU A 97 10.21 19.60 13.38
N ALA A 98 10.26 20.92 13.57
CA ALA A 98 11.51 21.63 13.83
C ALA A 98 12.06 21.38 15.24
N LEU A 99 11.19 21.15 16.24
CA LEU A 99 11.57 21.07 17.65
C LEU A 99 10.77 19.97 18.36
N ALA A 100 11.38 19.33 19.36
CA ALA A 100 10.75 18.29 20.17
C ALA A 100 9.44 18.74 20.82
N TYR A 101 9.38 20.01 21.27
CA TYR A 101 8.20 20.59 21.91
C TYR A 101 6.92 20.47 21.06
N ASP A 102 7.03 20.63 19.73
CA ASP A 102 5.87 20.53 18.85
C ASP A 102 5.37 19.09 18.70
N ILE A 103 6.27 18.09 18.79
CA ILE A 103 5.92 16.67 18.77
C ILE A 103 5.35 16.26 20.14
N ASP A 104 5.89 16.79 21.24
CA ASP A 104 5.36 16.59 22.59
C ASP A 104 3.92 17.06 22.70
N ALA A 105 3.54 18.15 22.02
CA ALA A 105 2.15 18.60 21.97
C ALA A 105 1.21 17.54 21.36
N LEU A 106 1.66 16.80 20.34
CA LEU A 106 0.91 15.68 19.75
C LEU A 106 0.86 14.47 20.68
N ALA A 107 1.99 14.15 21.31
CA ALA A 107 2.08 13.03 22.26
C ALA A 107 1.21 13.25 23.51
N ASN A 108 1.12 14.48 23.99
CA ASN A 108 0.26 14.86 25.11
C ASN A 108 -1.23 14.70 24.79
N LYS A 109 -1.61 14.69 23.51
CA LYS A 109 -2.96 14.40 23.02
C LYS A 109 -3.16 12.94 22.61
N GLY A 110 -2.14 12.09 22.77
CA GLY A 110 -2.20 10.67 22.47
C GLY A 110 -2.12 10.32 20.98
N LEU A 111 -1.81 11.29 20.10
CA LEU A 111 -1.65 11.05 18.66
C LEU A 111 -0.30 10.39 18.33
N VAL A 112 0.68 10.57 19.21
CA VAL A 112 2.00 9.94 19.14
C VAL A 112 2.31 9.29 20.50
N ASN A 113 3.08 8.20 20.50
CA ASN A 113 3.52 7.56 21.75
C ASN A 113 4.34 8.54 22.61
N LYS A 114 4.17 8.53 23.94
CA LYS A 114 4.89 9.43 24.86
C LYS A 114 6.41 9.26 24.86
N ASP A 115 6.92 8.06 24.58
CA ASP A 115 8.35 7.78 24.48
C ASP A 115 8.87 7.95 23.03
N TRP A 116 8.19 8.73 22.19
CA TRP A 116 8.53 8.90 20.77
C TRP A 116 9.99 9.22 20.53
N GLN A 117 10.56 10.11 21.36
CA GLN A 117 11.91 10.63 21.19
C GLN A 117 12.99 9.56 21.33
N LYS A 118 12.69 8.45 22.03
CA LYS A 118 13.61 7.33 22.24
C LYS A 118 13.49 6.24 21.18
N ARG A 119 12.51 6.33 20.27
CA ARG A 119 12.23 5.28 19.27
C ARG A 119 13.24 5.26 18.13
N LEU A 120 13.93 6.36 17.91
CA LEU A 120 14.96 6.52 16.89
C LEU A 120 16.25 7.08 17.53
N PRO A 121 17.42 6.84 16.93
CA PRO A 121 18.69 7.40 17.39
C PRO A 121 18.66 8.93 17.50
N ASP A 122 19.62 9.48 18.25
CA ASP A 122 19.89 10.92 18.32
C ASP A 122 18.65 11.77 18.67
N ASN A 123 17.86 11.28 19.63
CA ASN A 123 16.60 11.90 20.07
C ASN A 123 15.58 12.07 18.92
N ALA A 124 15.54 11.10 18.00
CA ALA A 124 14.75 11.16 16.78
C ALA A 124 15.05 12.37 15.89
N SER A 125 16.31 12.82 15.88
CA SER A 125 16.79 13.96 15.10
C SER A 125 17.88 13.52 14.12
N PRO A 126 17.51 13.06 12.91
CA PRO A 126 18.46 12.49 11.94
C PRO A 126 19.38 13.54 11.28
N TYR A 127 19.09 14.83 11.48
CA TYR A 127 19.90 15.95 11.04
C TYR A 127 19.65 17.14 11.98
N THR A 128 20.59 18.07 12.03
CA THR A 128 20.48 19.30 12.84
C THR A 128 20.70 20.53 11.97
N SER A 129 20.05 21.64 12.35
CA SER A 129 20.33 22.97 11.82
C SER A 129 21.67 23.49 12.35
N THR A 130 22.35 24.34 11.59
CA THR A 130 23.53 25.10 12.06
C THR A 130 23.16 26.38 12.82
N ILE A 131 21.88 26.74 12.83
CA ILE A 131 21.27 27.83 13.60
C ILE A 131 20.57 27.24 14.81
#